data_AF-A0A3D9T690-F1
#
_entry.id   AF-A0A3D9T690-F1
#
_cell.length_a   1.000
_cell.length_b   1.000
_cell.length_c   1.000
_cell.angle_alpha   90.00
_cell.angle_beta   90.00
_cell.angle_gamma   90.00
#
_symmetry.space_group_name_H-M   'P 1'
#
loop_
_entity.id
_entity.type
_entity.pdbx_description
1 polymer ?
#
loop_
_entity_poly.entity_id
_entity_poly.type
_entity_poly.pdbx_seq_one_letter_code
_entity_poly.pdbx_strand_id
1 'polypeptide(L)'
;MPLAKLAGGAAMLGLGAAAAMHTVWIFSPWPFEDLAEFTRTIAGVPEAEAPSAAATGSVAVALGTAAYLVAAQANLAPRLLPTRLERLGTATVAGVLLLRGCAGLASSGFADESTTFTRWDLALYSPLCLTLGALAAYVAKTEETTRAGQKDARAADG
;
A
#
# COMPACT_ATOMS: atom_id res chain seq x y z
N MET A 1 18.55 -14.90 -3.90
CA MET A 1 17.23 -14.25 -4.11
C MET A 1 16.12 -14.68 -3.10
N PRO A 2 16.35 -14.67 -1.77
CA PRO A 2 15.26 -14.82 -0.79
C PRO A 2 14.69 -13.47 -0.31
N LEU A 3 15.52 -12.42 -0.21
CA LEU A 3 15.15 -11.12 0.36
C LEU A 3 14.07 -10.38 -0.45
N ALA A 4 14.16 -10.37 -1.79
CA ALA A 4 13.13 -9.73 -2.63
C ALA A 4 11.78 -10.47 -2.56
N LYS A 5 11.80 -11.81 -2.42
CA LYS A 5 10.60 -12.62 -2.23
C LYS A 5 9.98 -12.41 -0.85
N LEU A 6 10.81 -12.30 0.19
CA LEU A 6 10.36 -11.97 1.54
C LEU A 6 9.77 -10.56 1.61
N ALA A 7 10.43 -9.57 1.01
CA ALA A 7 9.93 -8.20 0.92
C ALA A 7 8.62 -8.12 0.14
N GLY A 8 8.54 -8.78 -1.02
CA GLY A 8 7.32 -8.87 -1.82
C GLY A 8 6.18 -9.59 -1.10
N GLY A 9 6.49 -10.68 -0.39
CA GLY A 9 5.51 -11.43 0.41
C GLY A 9 4.99 -10.62 1.60
N ALA A 10 5.87 -9.93 2.33
CA ALA A 10 5.46 -9.05 3.43
C ALA A 10 4.58 -7.90 2.95
N ALA A 11 4.94 -7.25 1.84
CA ALA A 11 4.14 -6.19 1.25
C ALA A 11 2.81 -6.71 0.70
N MET A 12 2.80 -7.87 0.03
CA MET A 12 1.56 -8.53 -0.43
C MET A 12 0.63 -8.82 0.74
N LEU A 13 1.14 -9.41 1.83
CA LEU A 13 0.33 -9.75 3.01
C LEU A 13 -0.21 -8.49 3.69
N GLY A 14 0.62 -7.46 3.85
CA GLY A 14 0.19 -6.19 4.44
C GLY A 14 -0.89 -5.49 3.61
N LEU A 15 -0.70 -5.40 2.29
CA LEU A 15 -1.68 -4.80 1.38
C LEU A 15 -2.97 -5.63 1.28
N GLY A 16 -2.84 -6.97 1.25
CA GLY A 16 -3.98 -7.88 1.22
C GLY A 16 -4.81 -7.82 2.51
N ALA A 17 -4.15 -7.78 3.66
CA ALA A 17 -4.82 -7.61 4.95
C ALA A 17 -5.56 -6.26 5.01
N ALA A 18 -4.93 -5.18 4.53
CA ALA A 18 -5.56 -3.86 4.46
C ALA A 18 -6.77 -3.84 3.50
N ALA A 19 -6.67 -4.53 2.36
CA ALA A 19 -7.78 -4.66 1.41
C ALA A 19 -8.96 -5.44 2.00
N ALA A 20 -8.68 -6.55 2.70
CA ALA A 20 -9.70 -7.34 3.39
C ALA A 20 -10.39 -6.51 4.48
N MET A 21 -9.63 -5.76 5.27
CA MET A 21 -10.16 -4.87 6.30
C MET A 21 -11.10 -3.81 5.69
N HIS A 22 -10.69 -3.15 4.60
CA HIS A 22 -11.56 -2.19 3.92
C HIS A 22 -12.83 -2.83 3.35
N THR A 23 -12.74 -4.08 2.90
CA THR A 23 -13.92 -4.83 2.44
C THR A 23 -14.90 -5.10 3.59
N VAL A 24 -14.38 -5.44 4.79
CA VAL A 24 -15.21 -5.57 5.99
C VAL A 24 -15.87 -4.24 6.33
N TRP A 25 -15.14 -3.13 6.22
CA TRP A 25 -15.66 -1.77 6.48
C TRP A 25 -16.75 -1.29 5.52
N ILE A 26 -16.96 -1.97 4.38
CA ILE A 26 -18.12 -1.71 3.50
C ILE A 26 -19.42 -2.15 4.19
N PHE A 27 -19.36 -3.21 5.01
CA PHE A 27 -20.54 -3.86 5.58
C PHE A 27 -20.64 -3.71 7.10
N SER A 28 -19.53 -3.38 7.79
CA SER A 28 -19.48 -3.35 9.25
C SER A 28 -18.46 -2.32 9.78
N PRO A 29 -18.79 -1.56 10.84
CA PRO A 29 -17.84 -0.66 11.52
C PRO A 29 -16.82 -1.41 12.40
N TRP A 30 -16.76 -2.74 12.32
CA TRP A 30 -15.83 -3.58 13.07
C TRP A 30 -14.38 -3.06 12.94
N PRO A 31 -13.61 -2.94 14.03
CA PRO A 31 -13.81 -3.51 15.37
C PRO A 31 -14.57 -2.62 16.38
N PHE A 32 -15.15 -1.50 15.95
CA PHE A 32 -15.86 -0.57 16.85
C PHE A 32 -17.34 -0.94 17.00
N GLU A 33 -17.92 -0.59 18.16
CA GLU A 33 -19.33 -0.89 18.46
C GLU A 33 -20.30 0.05 17.73
N ASP A 34 -19.88 1.26 17.39
CA ASP A 34 -20.69 2.24 16.67
C ASP A 34 -19.96 2.90 15.48
N LEU A 35 -20.76 3.44 14.54
CA LEU A 35 -20.26 4.10 13.34
C LEU A 35 -19.59 5.45 13.67
N ALA A 36 -20.03 6.11 14.75
CA ALA A 36 -19.57 7.44 15.15
C ALA A 36 -18.17 7.42 15.81
N GLU A 37 -17.80 6.34 16.50
CA GLU A 37 -16.48 6.05 17.04
C GLU A 37 -15.56 5.57 15.91
N PHE A 38 -16.08 4.75 14.98
CA PHE A 38 -15.38 4.37 13.77
C PHE A 38 -14.95 5.61 12.95
N THR A 39 -15.87 6.50 12.57
CA THR A 39 -15.52 7.67 11.74
C THR A 39 -14.62 8.67 12.45
N ARG A 40 -14.81 8.89 13.77
CA ARG A 40 -13.90 9.73 14.55
C ARG A 40 -12.49 9.16 14.67
N THR A 41 -12.37 7.85 14.83
CA THR A 41 -11.08 7.20 15.08
C THR A 41 -10.32 6.94 13.77
N ILE A 42 -11.02 6.49 12.74
CA ILE A 42 -10.44 6.07 11.46
C ILE A 42 -10.37 7.19 10.43
N ALA A 43 -11.30 8.14 10.46
CA ALA A 43 -11.37 9.20 9.45
C ALA A 43 -11.26 10.61 10.04
N GLY A 44 -11.33 10.77 11.37
CA GLY A 44 -11.26 12.07 12.04
C GLY A 44 -12.46 12.98 11.74
N VAL A 45 -13.52 12.45 11.14
CA VAL A 45 -14.69 13.23 10.67
C VAL A 45 -15.96 12.87 11.45
N PRO A 46 -16.93 13.81 11.54
CA PRO A 46 -18.25 13.51 12.06
C PRO A 46 -18.92 12.36 11.27
N GLU A 47 -19.82 11.62 11.91
CA GLU A 47 -20.57 10.52 11.27
C GLU A 47 -21.31 10.96 10.00
N ALA A 48 -21.79 12.21 9.96
CA ALA A 48 -22.44 12.79 8.78
C ALA A 48 -21.53 12.88 7.55
N GLU A 49 -20.21 12.83 7.74
CA GLU A 49 -19.18 12.85 6.70
C GLU A 49 -18.51 11.47 6.55
N ALA A 50 -19.16 10.40 7.04
CA ALA A 50 -18.65 9.04 6.90
C ALA A 50 -18.26 8.74 5.44
N PRO A 51 -17.09 8.13 5.20
CA PRO A 51 -16.69 7.77 3.85
C PRO A 51 -17.72 6.80 3.25
N SER A 52 -18.23 7.15 2.06
CA SER A 52 -19.20 6.30 1.37
C SER A 52 -18.64 4.90 1.13
N ALA A 53 -19.50 3.89 1.14
CA ALA A 53 -19.14 2.50 0.83
C ALA A 53 -18.38 2.39 -0.51
N ALA A 54 -18.70 3.24 -1.49
CA ALA A 54 -18.01 3.32 -2.77
C ALA A 54 -16.55 3.80 -2.64
N ALA A 55 -16.29 4.78 -1.78
CA ALA A 55 -14.93 5.25 -1.49
C ALA A 55 -14.10 4.15 -0.83
N THR A 56 -14.62 3.49 0.21
CA THR A 56 -13.95 2.37 0.90
C THR A 56 -13.70 1.19 -0.04
N GLY A 57 -14.68 0.86 -0.90
CA GLY A 57 -14.54 -0.16 -1.94
C GLY A 57 -13.47 0.17 -2.98
N SER A 58 -13.36 1.43 -3.40
CA SER A 58 -12.30 1.85 -4.32
C SER A 58 -10.90 1.65 -3.73
N VAL A 59 -10.74 1.93 -2.43
CA VAL A 59 -9.49 1.70 -1.70
C VAL A 59 -9.21 0.21 -1.57
N ALA A 60 -10.20 -0.61 -1.25
CA ALA A 60 -10.05 -2.07 -1.20
C ALA A 60 -9.57 -2.64 -2.54
N VAL A 61 -10.17 -2.21 -3.65
CA VAL A 61 -9.75 -2.62 -5.01
C VAL A 61 -8.33 -2.13 -5.33
N ALA A 62 -8.01 -0.89 -4.98
CA ALA A 62 -6.66 -0.34 -5.19
C ALA A 62 -5.60 -1.13 -4.40
N LEU A 63 -5.87 -1.45 -3.14
CA LEU A 63 -4.99 -2.24 -2.27
C LEU A 63 -4.86 -3.69 -2.75
N GLY A 64 -5.96 -4.31 -3.18
CA GLY A 64 -5.94 -5.65 -3.77
C GLY A 64 -5.12 -5.70 -5.06
N THR A 65 -5.27 -4.69 -5.92
CA THR A 65 -4.47 -4.54 -7.14
C THR A 65 -2.99 -4.33 -6.80
N ALA A 66 -2.69 -3.50 -5.80
CA ALA A 66 -1.33 -3.29 -5.32
C ALA A 66 -0.69 -4.58 -4.77
N ALA A 67 -1.43 -5.36 -3.97
CA ALA A 67 -0.98 -6.66 -3.46
C ALA A 67 -0.66 -7.63 -4.60
N TYR A 68 -1.53 -7.69 -5.61
CA TYR A 68 -1.32 -8.51 -6.80
C TYR A 68 -0.07 -8.08 -7.59
N LEU A 69 0.10 -6.78 -7.85
CA LEU A 69 1.24 -6.25 -8.60
C LEU A 69 2.59 -6.56 -7.91
N VAL A 70 2.64 -6.38 -6.58
CA VAL A 70 3.84 -6.70 -5.79
C VAL A 70 4.11 -8.21 -5.78
N ALA A 71 3.07 -9.05 -5.66
CA ALA A 71 3.20 -10.51 -5.70
C ALA A 71 3.66 -11.01 -7.08
N ALA A 72 3.13 -10.45 -8.18
CA ALA A 72 3.52 -10.80 -9.54
C ALA A 72 4.99 -10.41 -9.82
N GLN A 73 5.40 -9.21 -9.37
CA GLN A 73 6.80 -8.78 -9.47
C GLN A 73 7.75 -9.64 -8.63
N ALA A 74 7.34 -10.08 -7.45
CA ALA A 74 8.14 -10.97 -6.60
C ALA A 74 8.16 -12.45 -7.08
N ASN A 75 7.54 -12.77 -8.22
CA ASN A 75 7.33 -14.13 -8.72
C ASN A 75 6.59 -15.04 -7.72
N LEU A 76 5.71 -14.46 -6.90
CA LEU A 76 4.82 -15.18 -5.99
C LEU A 76 3.44 -15.43 -6.60
N ALA A 77 3.08 -14.67 -7.65
CA ALA A 77 1.84 -14.81 -8.39
C ALA A 77 2.10 -14.94 -9.90
N PRO A 78 1.17 -15.56 -10.66
CA PRO A 78 1.26 -15.61 -12.11
C PRO A 78 1.19 -14.20 -12.70
N ARG A 79 2.11 -13.92 -13.63
CA ARG A 79 2.19 -12.66 -14.36
C ARG A 79 1.09 -12.62 -15.43
N LEU A 80 0.09 -11.76 -15.23
CA LEU A 80 -0.98 -11.54 -16.21
C LEU A 80 -0.68 -10.36 -17.12
N LEU A 81 0.27 -9.50 -16.74
CA LEU A 81 0.57 -8.25 -17.43
C LEU A 81 2.00 -8.25 -17.99
N PRO A 82 2.29 -7.42 -19.01
CA PRO A 82 3.65 -7.20 -19.46
C PRO A 82 4.50 -6.67 -18.30
N THR A 83 5.72 -7.19 -18.13
CA THR A 83 6.54 -6.87 -16.96
C THR A 83 6.87 -5.38 -16.80
N ARG A 84 6.82 -4.59 -17.88
CA ARG A 84 6.95 -3.12 -17.77
C ARG A 84 5.74 -2.48 -17.09
N LEU A 85 4.53 -2.99 -17.37
CA LEU A 85 3.28 -2.50 -16.80
C LEU A 85 3.19 -2.89 -15.32
N GLU A 86 3.57 -4.13 -14.96
CA GLU A 86 3.64 -4.57 -13.57
C GLU A 86 4.62 -3.73 -12.75
N ARG A 87 5.78 -3.41 -13.34
CA ARG A 87 6.78 -2.54 -12.71
C ARG A 87 6.29 -1.11 -12.55
N LEU A 88 5.68 -0.54 -13.60
CA LEU A 88 5.14 0.81 -13.54
C LEU A 88 4.03 0.89 -12.47
N GLY A 89 3.13 -0.09 -12.44
CA GLY A 89 2.10 -0.20 -11.41
C GLY A 89 2.70 -0.32 -10.00
N THR A 90 3.71 -1.17 -9.81
CA THR A 90 4.40 -1.31 -8.51
C THR A 90 5.10 -0.03 -8.10
N ALA A 91 5.73 0.68 -9.03
CA ALA A 91 6.38 1.97 -8.77
C ALA A 91 5.36 3.07 -8.46
N THR A 92 4.22 3.09 -9.14
CA THR A 92 3.11 4.01 -8.84
C THR A 92 2.54 3.73 -7.44
N VAL A 93 2.29 2.47 -7.09
CA VAL A 93 1.86 2.07 -5.74
C VAL A 93 2.86 2.53 -4.69
N ALA A 94 4.15 2.30 -4.92
CA ALA A 94 5.21 2.76 -4.03
C ALA A 94 5.18 4.29 -3.87
N GLY A 95 5.06 5.02 -4.98
CA GLY A 95 4.97 6.47 -4.98
C GLY A 95 3.75 6.99 -4.21
N VAL A 96 2.57 6.41 -4.43
CA VAL A 96 1.34 6.78 -3.74
C VAL A 96 1.43 6.51 -2.24
N LEU A 97 1.95 5.34 -1.84
CA LEU A 97 2.11 4.99 -0.42
C LEU A 97 3.15 5.86 0.28
N LEU A 98 4.27 6.15 -0.37
CA LEU A 98 5.29 7.07 0.16
C LEU A 98 4.75 8.49 0.27
N LEU A 99 4.05 8.97 -0.77
CA LEU A 99 3.41 10.29 -0.74
C LEU A 99 2.36 10.35 0.37
N ARG A 100 1.52 9.33 0.52
CA ARG A 100 0.50 9.25 1.57
C ARG A 100 1.14 9.25 2.96
N GLY A 101 2.20 8.46 3.16
CA GLY A 101 2.93 8.38 4.42
C GLY A 101 3.60 9.69 4.80
N CYS A 102 4.29 10.34 3.87
CA CYS A 102 4.89 11.66 4.05
C CYS A 102 3.84 12.77 4.25
N ALA A 103 2.75 12.74 3.48
CA ALA A 103 1.66 13.69 3.60
C ALA A 103 0.96 13.56 4.96
N GLY A 104 0.70 12.33 5.45
CA GLY A 104 0.19 12.11 6.80
C GLY A 104 1.16 12.58 7.87
N LEU A 105 2.47 12.36 7.69
CA LEU A 105 3.49 12.84 8.64
C LEU A 105 3.54 14.37 8.71
N ALA A 106 3.40 15.04 7.57
CA ALA A 106 3.36 16.50 7.49
C ALA A 106 2.03 17.06 7.99
N SER A 107 0.89 16.58 7.47
CA SER A 107 -0.43 17.12 7.85
C SER A 107 -0.74 16.88 9.32
N SER A 108 -0.41 15.69 9.83
CA SER A 108 -0.72 15.31 11.20
C SER A 108 0.36 15.80 12.18
N GLY A 109 1.61 15.98 11.72
CA GLY A 109 2.69 16.56 12.52
C GLY A 109 2.64 18.08 12.66
N PHE A 110 2.03 18.78 11.70
CA PHE A 110 1.80 20.23 11.73
C PHE A 110 0.36 20.61 12.12
N ALA A 111 -0.49 19.65 12.51
CA ALA A 111 -1.84 19.95 12.96
C ALA A 111 -1.81 20.62 14.34
N ASP A 112 -2.41 21.80 14.46
CA ASP A 112 -2.55 22.54 15.73
C ASP A 112 -3.46 21.79 16.74
N GLU A 113 -4.40 20.97 16.26
CA GLU A 113 -5.23 20.10 17.10
C GLU A 113 -4.88 18.61 16.97
N SER A 114 -4.51 18.01 18.10
CA SER A 114 -4.25 16.58 18.21
C SER A 114 -5.54 15.77 18.35
N THR A 115 -6.17 15.43 17.22
CA THR A 115 -7.29 14.49 17.22
C THR A 115 -6.82 13.05 17.40
N THR A 116 -7.70 12.17 17.88
CA THR A 116 -7.40 10.72 17.99
C THR A 116 -6.93 10.14 16.66
N PHE A 117 -7.52 10.59 15.55
CA PHE A 117 -7.09 10.23 14.19
C PHE A 117 -5.66 10.68 13.89
N THR A 118 -5.31 11.95 14.17
CA THR A 118 -3.96 12.50 13.99
C THR A 118 -2.90 11.65 14.69
N ARG A 119 -3.21 11.14 15.89
CA ARG A 119 -2.31 10.31 16.68
C ARG A 119 -2.10 8.92 16.07
N TRP A 120 -3.16 8.29 15.58
CA TRP A 120 -3.08 7.00 14.90
C TRP A 120 -2.46 7.12 13.51
N ASP A 121 -2.70 8.22 12.81
CA ASP A 121 -2.11 8.52 11.51
C ASP A 121 -0.59 8.59 11.61
N LEU A 122 -0.07 9.33 12.60
CA LEU A 122 1.37 9.41 12.87
C LEU A 122 1.98 8.12 13.43
N ALA A 123 1.29 7.45 14.36
CA ALA A 123 1.87 6.30 15.07
C ALA A 123 1.83 5.00 14.27
N LEU A 124 0.83 4.81 13.40
CA LEU A 124 0.61 3.54 12.73
C LEU A 124 0.42 3.67 11.22
N TYR A 125 -0.43 4.58 10.72
CA TYR A 125 -0.76 4.60 9.29
C TYR A 125 0.37 5.14 8.40
N SER A 126 0.96 6.29 8.75
CA SER A 126 2.12 6.86 8.07
C SER A 126 3.32 5.90 8.04
N PRO A 127 3.79 5.33 9.16
CA PRO A 127 4.91 4.39 9.13
C PRO A 127 4.59 3.11 8.37
N LEU A 128 3.34 2.62 8.41
CA LEU A 128 2.93 1.45 7.64
C LEU A 128 2.93 1.74 6.14
N CYS A 129 2.41 2.89 5.71
CA CYS A 129 2.46 3.33 4.31
C CYS A 129 3.89 3.53 3.82
N LEU A 130 4.75 4.15 4.63
CA LEU A 130 6.17 4.32 4.29
C LEU A 130 6.89 2.98 4.17
N THR A 131 6.64 2.05 5.09
CA THR A 131 7.27 0.73 5.08
C THR A 131 6.83 -0.08 3.86
N LEU A 132 5.52 -0.14 3.58
CA LEU A 132 4.98 -0.84 2.42
C LEU A 132 5.44 -0.19 1.10
N GLY A 133 5.47 1.14 1.03
CA GLY A 133 5.99 1.89 -0.10
C GLY A 133 7.48 1.64 -0.35
N ALA A 134 8.29 1.60 0.71
CA ALA A 134 9.72 1.28 0.63
C ALA A 134 9.97 -0.16 0.19
N LEU A 135 9.21 -1.13 0.70
CA LEU A 135 9.29 -2.54 0.28
C LEU A 135 8.91 -2.70 -1.19
N ALA A 136 7.83 -2.05 -1.64
CA ALA A 136 7.42 -2.06 -3.05
C ALA A 136 8.49 -1.42 -3.96
N ALA A 137 9.09 -0.29 -3.55
CA ALA A 137 10.18 0.35 -4.28
C ALA A 137 11.43 -0.53 -4.36
N TYR A 138 11.77 -1.23 -3.28
CA TYR A 138 12.90 -2.15 -3.22
C TYR A 138 12.72 -3.34 -4.18
N VAL A 139 11.53 -3.94 -4.22
CA VAL A 139 11.19 -5.01 -5.16
C VAL A 139 11.29 -4.50 -6.61
N ALA A 140 10.76 -3.31 -6.89
CA ALA A 140 10.82 -2.72 -8.23
C ALA A 140 12.27 -2.48 -8.71
N LYS A 141 13.14 -1.97 -7.84
CA LYS A 141 14.56 -1.71 -8.17
C LYS A 141 15.38 -2.99 -8.35
N THR A 142 15.15 -4.00 -7.51
CA THR A 142 15.95 -5.24 -7.55
C THR A 142 15.76 -6.00 -8.87
N GLU A 143 14.54 -6.00 -9.42
CA GLU A 143 14.23 -6.60 -10.73
C GLU A 143 14.84 -5.81 -11.90
N GLU A 144 14.97 -4.48 -11.77
CA GLU A 144 15.61 -3.63 -12.78
C GLU A 144 17.11 -3.89 -12.89
N THR A 145 17.82 -3.95 -11.75
CA THR A 145 19.25 -4.27 -11.71
C THR A 145 19.53 -5.66 -12.30
N THR A 146 18.69 -6.65 -11.97
CA THR A 146 18.82 -8.02 -12.47
C THR A 146 18.67 -8.08 -14.00
N ARG A 147 17.68 -7.36 -14.55
CA ARG A 147 17.44 -7.33 -15.99
C ARG A 147 18.55 -6.59 -16.76
N ALA A 148 19.08 -5.50 -16.20
CA ALA A 148 20.19 -4.77 -16.81
C ALA A 148 21.42 -5.69 -16.95
N GLY A 149 21.80 -6.39 -15.87
CA GLY A 149 22.91 -7.35 -15.91
C GLY A 149 22.70 -8.50 -16.89
N GLN A 150 21.47 -9.01 -17.03
CA GLN A 150 21.17 -10.07 -17.99
C GLN A 150 21.21 -9.59 -19.45
N LYS A 151 20.85 -8.32 -19.70
CA LYS A 151 20.93 -7.71 -21.04
C LYS A 151 22.39 -7.50 -21.47
N ASP A 152 23.23 -7.06 -20.54
CA ASP A 152 24.65 -6.82 -20.78
C ASP A 152 25.41 -8.14 -21.04
N ALA A 153 25.11 -9.20 -20.27
CA ALA A 153 25.66 -10.53 -20.51
C ALA A 153 25.30 -11.06 -21.90
N ARG A 154 24.03 -10.92 -22.32
CA ARG A 154 23.58 -11.34 -23.65
C ARG A 154 24.22 -10.54 -24.80
N ALA A 155 24.61 -9.30 -24.55
CA ALA A 155 25.32 -8.46 -25.52
C ALA A 155 26.82 -8.77 -25.59
N ALA A 156 27.39 -9.39 -24.56
CA ALA A 156 28.78 -9.86 -24.57
C ALA A 156 28.94 -11.22 -25.28
N ASP A 157 27.86 -12.01 -25.33
CA ASP A 157 27.84 -13.37 -25.92
C ASP A 157 27.42 -13.40 -27.40
N GLY A 158 27.10 -12.26 -28.01
CA GLY A 158 26.61 -12.16 -29.40
C GLY A 158 27.44 -11.21 -30.26
#